data_AF-A0A7C6JZZ7-F1
#
_entry.id   AF-A0A7C6JZZ7-F1
#
_cell.length_a   1.000
_cell.length_b   1.000
_cell.length_c   1.000
_cell.angle_alpha   90.00
_cell.angle_beta   90.00
_cell.angle_gamma   90.00
#
_symmetry.space_group_name_H-M   'P 1'
#
loop_
_entity.id
_entity.type
_entity.pdbx_description
1 polymer ?
#
loop_
_entity_poly.entity_id
_entity_poly.type
_entity_poly.pdbx_seq_one_letter_code
_entity_poly.pdbx_strand_id
1 'polypeptide(L)'
;MPLKNWIFLFRNTRSFINVLWRLLPGSRRRKWRNDFNNQESYYDLYDDWELIEASFLKQYGIRLRQEDDMSWPEFCSLLSGIMPDTPLGGIVSIRAEKDPKRIKEFTADQRKIRNDWLLRRNKKLREDPTAYKAYWEGFQKWAKSTFS
;
A
#
# COMPACT_ATOMS: atom_id res chain seq x y z
N MET A 1 -61.90 -2.53 1.43
CA MET A 1 -61.38 -2.25 0.06
C MET A 1 -61.98 -0.92 -0.41
N PRO A 2 -61.34 -0.09 -1.24
CA PRO A 2 -59.92 0.18 -1.47
C PRO A 2 -59.52 1.61 -1.01
N LEU A 3 -58.20 1.85 -0.94
CA LEU A 3 -57.55 3.14 -0.68
C LEU A 3 -57.90 4.18 -1.76
N LYS A 4 -58.16 5.44 -1.39
CA LYS A 4 -57.61 6.64 -2.06
C LYS A 4 -57.62 7.86 -1.12
N ASN A 5 -56.56 8.66 -1.27
CA ASN A 5 -56.30 9.99 -0.70
C ASN A 5 -55.86 9.93 0.78
N TRP A 6 -54.78 10.57 1.22
CA TRP A 6 -54.52 12.00 1.09
C TRP A 6 -53.07 12.35 0.80
N ILE A 7 -52.97 13.46 0.07
CA ILE A 7 -51.84 14.31 -0.26
C ILE A 7 -51.24 14.95 1.01
N PHE A 8 -49.90 15.08 1.02
CA PHE A 8 -49.06 16.03 1.77
C PHE A 8 -49.19 16.13 3.29
N LEU A 9 -48.06 15.98 4.00
CA LEU A 9 -47.44 17.05 4.81
C LEU A 9 -46.13 16.55 5.46
N PHE A 10 -45.06 17.30 5.17
CA PHE A 10 -43.89 17.62 5.99
C PHE A 10 -43.30 16.67 7.05
N ARG A 11 -41.95 16.69 7.05
CA ARG A 11 -41.02 16.62 8.21
C ARG A 11 -40.66 15.24 8.77
N ASN A 12 -39.44 14.85 8.40
CA ASN A 12 -38.37 14.43 9.30
C ASN A 12 -38.79 13.62 10.53
N THR A 13 -38.74 12.29 10.42
CA THR A 13 -38.22 11.45 11.50
C THR A 13 -37.44 10.28 10.91
N ARG A 14 -36.25 10.09 11.46
CA ARG A 14 -35.15 9.19 11.06
C ARG A 14 -35.46 7.69 11.25
N SER A 15 -36.73 7.28 11.26
CA SER A 15 -37.15 5.94 11.70
C SER A 15 -37.64 5.02 10.58
N PHE A 16 -38.01 5.54 9.41
CA PHE A 16 -38.58 4.71 8.33
C PHE A 16 -37.56 4.08 7.36
N ILE A 17 -36.29 4.48 7.42
CA ILE A 17 -35.25 3.91 6.53
C ILE A 17 -34.90 2.47 6.94
N ASN A 18 -35.12 2.05 8.20
CA ASN A 18 -34.71 0.72 8.64
C ASN A 18 -35.67 -0.42 8.24
N VAL A 19 -36.89 -0.12 7.76
CA VAL A 19 -37.87 -1.17 7.42
C VAL A 19 -37.96 -1.44 5.92
N LEU A 20 -37.64 -0.46 5.07
CA LEU A 20 -37.69 -0.65 3.61
C LEU A 20 -36.46 -1.38 3.02
N TRP A 21 -35.37 -1.53 3.77
CA TRP A 21 -34.14 -2.19 3.32
C TRP A 21 -34.10 -3.72 3.50
N ARG A 22 -35.18 -4.34 4.00
CA ARG A 22 -35.24 -5.79 4.27
C ARG A 22 -35.71 -6.67 3.09
N LEU A 23 -36.05 -6.10 1.93
CA LEU A 23 -36.71 -6.85 0.83
C LEU A 23 -36.00 -6.79 -0.53
N LEU A 24 -34.70 -6.47 -0.59
CA LEU A 24 -33.92 -6.61 -1.84
C LEU A 24 -32.86 -7.73 -1.70
N PRO A 25 -33.08 -8.91 -2.31
CA PRO A 25 -32.03 -9.92 -2.42
C PRO A 25 -31.02 -9.44 -3.48
N GLY A 26 -29.76 -9.25 -3.09
CA GLY A 26 -28.67 -9.10 -4.08
C GLY A 26 -27.73 -7.91 -3.92
N SER A 27 -27.89 -7.05 -2.92
CA SER A 27 -26.93 -5.98 -2.68
C SER A 27 -25.83 -6.44 -1.72
N ARG A 28 -24.90 -7.27 -2.20
CA ARG A 28 -23.59 -7.45 -1.53
C ARG A 28 -23.01 -6.05 -1.39
N ARG A 29 -23.06 -5.46 -0.17
CA ARG A 29 -22.17 -4.36 0.18
C ARG A 29 -20.77 -4.87 -0.17
N ARG A 30 -20.16 -4.33 -1.24
CA ARG A 30 -18.71 -4.42 -1.41
C ARG A 30 -18.16 -3.74 -0.17
N LYS A 31 -17.86 -4.55 0.85
CA LYS A 31 -16.96 -4.15 1.92
C LYS A 31 -15.72 -3.73 1.15
N TRP A 32 -15.41 -2.43 1.15
CA TRP A 32 -14.08 -1.97 0.78
C TRP A 32 -13.15 -2.78 1.67
N ARG A 33 -12.57 -3.83 1.09
CA ARG A 33 -11.41 -4.46 1.70
C ARG A 33 -10.35 -3.38 1.54
N ASN A 34 -9.80 -2.91 2.65
CA ASN A 34 -8.56 -2.16 2.60
C ASN A 34 -7.47 -3.16 2.18
N ASP A 35 -7.45 -3.51 0.90
CA ASP A 35 -6.41 -4.34 0.28
C ASP A 35 -5.08 -3.55 0.17
N PHE A 36 -5.07 -2.28 0.59
CA PHE A 36 -3.90 -1.40 0.67
C PHE A 36 -2.94 -1.73 1.82
N ASN A 37 -3.35 -2.50 2.83
CA ASN A 37 -2.54 -2.69 4.05
C ASN A 37 -1.52 -3.83 3.98
N ASN A 38 -1.29 -4.43 2.80
CA ASN A 38 -0.27 -5.46 2.64
C ASN A 38 0.42 -5.41 1.27
N GLN A 39 0.68 -4.20 0.77
CA GLN A 39 1.58 -4.06 -0.38
C GLN A 39 3.02 -4.05 0.15
N GLU A 40 3.84 -4.94 -0.40
CA GLU A 40 5.27 -4.99 -0.13
C GLU A 40 5.91 -3.69 -0.67
N SER A 41 6.11 -2.70 0.20
CA SER A 41 6.85 -1.49 -0.14
C SER A 41 8.35 -1.78 -0.15
N TYR A 42 9.06 -1.23 -1.14
CA TYR A 42 10.52 -1.34 -1.30
C TYR A 42 11.25 -0.01 -1.09
N TYR A 43 10.52 1.00 -0.62
CA TYR A 43 11.05 2.29 -0.21
C TYR A 43 10.38 2.74 1.08
N ASP A 44 11.04 3.65 1.79
CA ASP A 44 10.54 4.32 2.97
C ASP A 44 10.53 5.83 2.72
N LEU A 45 9.41 6.49 3.01
CA LEU A 45 9.21 7.92 2.71
C LEU A 45 10.24 8.82 3.40
N TYR A 46 10.70 8.43 4.59
CA TYR A 46 11.65 9.22 5.36
C TYR A 46 13.08 8.84 5.03
N ASP A 47 13.40 7.54 5.02
CA ASP A 47 14.77 7.08 4.78
C ASP A 47 15.22 7.29 3.32
N ASP A 48 14.29 7.27 2.36
CA ASP A 48 14.58 7.42 0.93
C ASP A 48 14.13 8.78 0.37
N TRP A 49 13.92 9.80 1.22
CA TRP A 49 13.45 11.13 0.82
C TRP A 49 14.32 11.77 -0.28
N GLU A 50 15.64 11.68 -0.17
CA GLU A 50 16.56 12.24 -1.15
C GLU A 50 16.44 11.55 -2.53
N LEU A 51 16.16 10.24 -2.54
CA LEU A 51 15.91 9.49 -3.77
C LEU A 51 14.57 9.88 -4.38
N ILE A 52 13.55 10.11 -3.56
CA ILE A 52 12.24 10.61 -3.98
C ILE A 52 12.42 11.98 -4.64
N GLU A 53 13.07 12.94 -3.96
CA GLU A 53 13.33 14.28 -4.48
C GLU A 53 14.10 14.25 -5.82
N ALA A 54 15.17 13.46 -5.91
CA ALA A 54 15.94 13.32 -7.12
C ALA A 54 15.13 12.70 -8.28
N SER A 55 14.20 11.79 -7.96
CA SER A 55 13.36 11.14 -8.96
C SER A 55 12.22 12.03 -9.45
N PHE A 56 11.63 12.82 -8.57
CA PHE A 56 10.66 13.85 -8.94
C PHE A 56 11.30 14.89 -9.87
N LEU A 57 12.52 15.33 -9.55
CA LEU A 57 13.25 16.26 -10.40
C LEU A 57 13.59 15.63 -11.76
N LYS A 58 14.08 14.37 -11.78
CA LYS A 58 14.46 13.69 -13.03
C LYS A 58 13.26 13.45 -13.95
N GLN A 59 12.14 12.97 -13.41
CA GLN A 59 11.01 12.51 -14.22
C GLN A 59 10.00 13.61 -14.52
N TYR A 60 9.70 14.47 -13.55
CA TYR A 60 8.67 15.49 -13.67
C TYR A 60 9.22 16.91 -13.74
N GLY A 61 10.52 17.11 -13.51
CA GLY A 61 11.12 18.44 -13.42
C GLY A 61 10.73 19.20 -12.14
N ILE A 62 10.11 18.53 -11.17
CA ILE A 62 9.59 19.14 -9.95
C ILE A 62 10.65 19.10 -8.85
N ARG A 63 10.95 20.25 -8.26
CA ARG A 63 11.81 20.35 -7.08
C ARG A 63 10.96 20.47 -5.83
N LEU A 64 10.77 19.35 -5.13
CA LEU A 64 9.86 19.24 -3.97
C LEU A 64 10.11 20.28 -2.86
N ARG A 65 11.34 20.77 -2.67
CA ARG A 65 11.63 21.82 -1.68
C ARG A 65 11.19 23.23 -2.06
N GLN A 66 10.82 23.43 -3.32
CA GLN A 66 10.38 24.73 -3.85
C GLN A 66 8.89 24.72 -4.19
N GLU A 67 8.24 23.56 -4.08
CA GLU A 67 6.84 23.36 -4.41
C GLU A 67 6.01 23.34 -3.13
N ASP A 68 5.42 24.49 -2.79
CA ASP A 68 4.63 24.66 -1.55
C ASP A 68 3.13 24.32 -1.74
N ASP A 69 2.64 24.31 -2.98
CA ASP A 69 1.20 24.19 -3.30
C ASP A 69 0.76 22.76 -3.69
N MET A 70 1.67 21.79 -3.72
CA MET A 70 1.34 20.41 -4.11
C MET A 70 0.47 19.71 -3.06
N SER A 71 -0.67 19.18 -3.49
CA SER A 71 -1.55 18.42 -2.61
C SER A 71 -0.98 17.03 -2.27
N TRP A 72 -1.26 16.52 -1.07
CA TRP A 72 -0.83 15.16 -0.69
C TRP A 72 -1.32 14.04 -1.64
N PRO A 73 -2.56 14.05 -2.15
CA PRO A 73 -3.01 13.06 -3.13
C PRO A 73 -2.25 13.13 -4.46
N GLU A 74 -1.90 14.33 -4.90
CA GLU A 74 -1.09 14.54 -6.10
C GLU A 74 0.33 14.01 -5.91
N PHE A 75 0.97 14.34 -4.78
CA PHE A 75 2.26 13.76 -4.41
C PHE A 75 2.24 12.23 -4.45
N CYS A 76 1.23 11.61 -3.82
CA CYS A 76 1.07 10.15 -3.83
C CYS A 76 0.90 9.60 -5.24
N SER A 77 0.12 10.29 -6.08
CA SER A 77 -0.12 9.88 -7.47
C SER A 77 1.18 9.92 -8.28
N LEU A 78 1.96 11.01 -8.16
CA LEU A 78 3.26 11.15 -8.81
C LEU A 78 4.28 10.12 -8.30
N LEU A 79 4.35 9.93 -6.98
CA LEU A 79 5.25 8.95 -6.37
C LEU A 79 4.94 7.52 -6.83
N SER A 80 3.66 7.16 -6.92
CA SER A 80 3.23 5.85 -7.44
C SER A 80 3.54 5.65 -8.93
N GLY A 81 3.67 6.75 -9.67
CA GLY A 81 3.98 6.78 -11.11
C GLY A 81 5.47 6.86 -11.43
N ILE A 82 6.37 6.73 -10.45
CA ILE A 82 7.82 6.75 -10.67
C ILE A 82 8.27 5.57 -11.53
N MET A 83 9.02 5.86 -12.60
CA MET A 83 9.56 4.86 -13.50
C MET A 83 10.84 4.20 -12.95
N PRO A 84 11.16 2.97 -13.38
CA PRO A 84 12.42 2.29 -13.00
C PRO A 84 13.69 3.05 -13.40
N ASP A 85 13.64 3.84 -14.48
CA ASP A 85 14.75 4.72 -14.89
C ASP A 85 14.76 6.05 -14.09
N THR A 86 14.70 5.92 -12.77
CA THR A 86 14.89 7.03 -11.84
C THR A 86 15.78 6.58 -10.69
N PRO A 87 16.42 7.52 -9.95
CA PRO A 87 17.21 7.15 -8.77
C PRO A 87 16.46 6.24 -7.80
N LEU A 88 15.20 6.56 -7.49
CA LEU A 88 14.33 5.74 -6.64
C LEU A 88 13.95 4.44 -7.35
N GLY A 89 13.52 4.51 -8.61
CA GLY A 89 13.08 3.36 -9.39
C GLY A 89 14.15 2.27 -9.54
N GLY A 90 15.40 2.66 -9.73
CA GLY A 90 16.54 1.74 -9.82
C GLY A 90 16.81 1.03 -8.49
N ILE A 91 16.81 1.79 -7.39
CA ILE A 91 16.97 1.25 -6.03
C ILE A 91 15.81 0.31 -5.68
N VAL A 92 14.58 0.73 -5.95
CA VAL A 92 13.37 -0.09 -5.75
C VAL A 92 13.46 -1.38 -6.57
N SER A 93 13.93 -1.32 -7.83
CA SER A 93 14.09 -2.50 -8.67
C SER A 93 15.08 -3.52 -8.08
N ILE A 94 16.21 -3.05 -7.54
CA ILE A 94 17.20 -3.91 -6.86
C ILE A 94 16.61 -4.55 -5.58
N ARG A 95 15.90 -3.75 -4.78
CA ARG A 95 15.28 -4.20 -3.53
C ARG A 95 14.10 -5.16 -3.79
N ALA A 96 13.35 -4.94 -4.86
CA ALA A 96 12.18 -5.71 -5.25
C ALA A 96 12.49 -7.02 -5.96
N GLU A 97 13.73 -7.21 -6.43
CA GLU A 97 14.09 -8.40 -7.20
C GLU A 97 13.85 -9.70 -6.41
N LYS A 98 13.26 -10.69 -7.07
CA LYS A 98 12.94 -12.01 -6.51
C LYS A 98 13.55 -13.15 -7.31
N ASP A 99 13.98 -12.92 -8.55
CA ASP A 99 14.61 -13.95 -9.39
C ASP A 99 16.02 -14.29 -8.88
N PRO A 100 16.26 -15.54 -8.43
CA PRO A 100 17.60 -15.97 -7.99
C PRO A 100 18.67 -15.87 -9.07
N LYS A 101 18.32 -15.99 -10.36
CA LYS A 101 19.30 -15.87 -11.46
C LYS A 101 19.81 -14.44 -11.57
N ARG A 102 18.90 -13.47 -11.59
CA ARG A 102 19.25 -12.04 -11.61
C ARG A 102 20.02 -11.62 -10.36
N ILE A 103 19.60 -12.07 -9.17
CA ILE A 103 20.27 -11.74 -7.91
C ILE A 103 21.72 -12.25 -7.89
N LYS A 104 22.00 -13.43 -8.49
CA LYS A 104 23.36 -13.96 -8.60
C LYS A 104 24.27 -13.08 -9.47
N GLU A 105 23.70 -12.42 -10.48
CA GLU A 105 24.41 -11.54 -11.42
C GLU A 105 24.63 -10.12 -10.87
N PHE A 106 24.11 -9.80 -9.68
CA PHE A 106 24.25 -8.47 -9.10
C PHE A 106 25.72 -8.06 -8.92
N THR A 107 25.99 -6.76 -9.03
CA THR A 107 27.28 -6.18 -8.62
C THR A 107 27.41 -6.18 -7.09
N ALA A 108 28.61 -5.92 -6.58
CA ALA A 108 28.83 -5.78 -5.14
C ALA A 108 27.94 -4.67 -4.53
N ASP A 109 27.80 -3.55 -5.23
CA ASP A 109 26.98 -2.42 -4.78
C ASP A 109 25.49 -2.75 -4.78
N GLN A 110 25.00 -3.43 -5.81
CA GLN A 110 23.59 -3.88 -5.87
C GLN A 110 23.28 -4.87 -4.74
N ARG A 111 24.19 -5.80 -4.45
CA ARG A 111 24.05 -6.69 -3.29
C ARG A 111 24.02 -5.91 -1.98
N LYS A 112 24.89 -4.91 -1.81
CA LYS A 112 24.90 -4.05 -0.62
C LYS A 112 23.57 -3.33 -0.44
N ILE A 113 23.06 -2.66 -1.48
CA ILE A 113 21.77 -1.96 -1.46
C ILE A 113 20.64 -2.91 -1.01
N ARG A 114 20.61 -4.12 -1.55
CA ARG A 114 19.61 -5.13 -1.19
C ARG A 114 19.77 -5.61 0.25
N ASN A 115 20.98 -5.95 0.66
CA ASN A 115 21.25 -6.47 2.00
C ASN A 115 20.94 -5.42 3.08
N ASP A 116 21.34 -4.17 2.88
CA ASP A 116 21.07 -3.06 3.79
C ASP A 116 19.56 -2.85 3.94
N TRP A 117 18.79 -2.97 2.85
CA TRP A 117 17.33 -2.93 2.90
C TRP A 117 16.73 -4.09 3.71
N LEU A 118 17.18 -5.33 3.47
CA LEU A 118 16.69 -6.50 4.21
C LEU A 118 17.02 -6.42 5.71
N LEU A 119 18.22 -5.97 6.06
CA LEU A 119 18.63 -5.78 7.45
C LEU A 119 17.76 -4.72 8.15
N ARG A 120 17.52 -3.57 7.50
CA ARG A 120 16.62 -2.53 8.03
C ARG A 120 15.20 -3.05 8.19
N ARG A 121 14.64 -3.72 7.18
CA ARG A 121 13.29 -4.31 7.23
C ARG A 121 13.16 -5.33 8.37
N ASN A 122 14.15 -6.22 8.51
CA ASN A 122 14.15 -7.23 9.57
C ASN A 122 14.29 -6.60 10.96
N LYS A 123 15.05 -5.51 11.09
CA LYS A 123 15.13 -4.75 12.34
C LYS A 123 13.76 -4.15 12.70
N LYS A 124 13.13 -3.42 11.78
CA LYS A 124 11.77 -2.85 11.97
C LYS A 124 10.74 -3.93 12.32
N LEU A 125 10.80 -5.10 11.66
CA LEU A 125 9.91 -6.23 11.95
C LEU A 125 10.07 -6.76 13.39
N ARG A 126 11.29 -6.78 13.93
CA ARG A 126 11.57 -7.25 15.29
C ARG A 126 11.14 -6.25 16.37
N GLU A 127 11.02 -4.98 16.02
CA GLU A 127 10.56 -3.91 16.92
C GLU A 127 9.04 -4.02 17.19
N ASP A 128 8.27 -4.64 16.28
CA ASP A 128 6.85 -4.95 16.47
C ASP A 128 6.66 -6.41 16.94
N PRO A 129 6.34 -6.65 18.23
CA PRO A 129 6.19 -8.01 18.75
C PRO A 129 5.07 -8.82 18.07
N THR A 130 4.02 -8.15 17.61
CA THR A 130 2.86 -8.81 16.99
C THR A 130 3.20 -9.23 15.57
N ALA A 131 3.81 -8.33 14.78
CA ALA A 131 4.27 -8.65 13.43
C ALA A 131 5.36 -9.73 13.45
N TYR A 132 6.30 -9.66 14.40
CA TYR A 132 7.34 -10.66 14.56
C TYR A 132 6.78 -12.05 14.89
N LYS A 133 5.81 -12.13 15.81
CA LYS A 133 5.13 -13.39 16.14
C LYS A 133 4.43 -14.00 14.93
N ALA A 134 3.67 -13.19 14.18
CA ALA A 134 2.97 -13.65 12.96
C ALA A 134 3.95 -14.17 11.89
N TYR A 135 5.09 -13.48 11.70
CA TYR A 135 6.15 -13.92 10.81
C TYR A 135 6.71 -15.30 11.23
N TRP A 136 7.00 -15.48 12.52
CA TRP A 136 7.56 -16.72 13.04
C TRP A 136 6.59 -17.90 12.92
N GLU A 137 5.31 -17.70 13.23
CA GLU A 137 4.27 -18.71 13.04
C GLU A 137 4.13 -19.13 11.57
N GLY A 138 4.18 -18.16 10.65
CA GLY A 138 4.18 -18.43 9.21
C GLY A 138 5.38 -19.25 8.76
N PHE A 139 6.57 -18.90 9.24
CA PHE A 139 7.80 -19.66 8.99
C PHE A 139 7.71 -21.10 9.51
N GLN A 140 7.24 -21.28 10.75
CA GLN A 140 7.06 -22.62 11.34
C GLN A 140 6.09 -23.48 10.51
N LYS A 141 5.00 -22.89 10.03
CA LYS A 141 4.03 -23.60 9.18
C LYS A 141 4.66 -24.04 7.86
N TRP A 142 5.40 -23.15 7.19
CA TRP A 142 6.12 -23.45 5.96
C TRP A 142 7.17 -24.55 6.14
N ALA A 143 7.96 -24.48 7.22
CA ALA A 143 9.00 -25.47 7.51
C ALA A 143 8.36 -26.84 7.74
N LYS A 144 7.28 -26.92 8.53
CA LYS A 144 6.53 -28.16 8.75
C LYS A 144 5.95 -28.71 7.44
N SER A 145 5.39 -27.88 6.56
CA SER A 145 4.81 -28.38 5.31
C SER A 145 5.83 -28.83 4.27
N THR A 146 7.06 -28.31 4.34
CA THR A 146 8.10 -28.55 3.32
C THR A 146 9.02 -29.70 3.70
N PHE A 147 9.31 -29.86 4.98
CA PHE A 147 10.31 -30.81 5.48
C PHE A 147 9.74 -31.93 6.37
N SER A 148 8.42 -31.94 6.64
CA SER A 148 7.74 -33.02 7.38
C SER A 148 6.84 -33.83 6.45
#